data_AF-A0A840SL65-F1
#
_entry.id   AF-A0A840SL65-F1
#
_cell.length_a   1.000
_cell.length_b   1.000
_cell.length_c   1.000
_cell.angle_alpha   90.00
_cell.angle_beta   90.00
_cell.angle_gamma   90.00
#
_symmetry.space_group_name_H-M   'P 1'
#
loop_
_entity.id
_entity.type
_entity.pdbx_description
1 polymer ?
#
loop_
_entity_poly.entity_id
_entity_poly.type
_entity_poly.pdbx_seq_one_letter_code
_entity_poly.pdbx_strand_id
1 'polypeptide(L)' 'MADLNRFAGFTSPLRLARDPYLSREDKMSGLATWRSMVERFCDHDDSEDHWRLMQEINRAFEGLGRTS' A
#
# COMPACT_ATOMS: atom_id res chain seq x y z
N MET A 1 13.33 5.82 12.11
CA MET A 1 12.64 4.78 11.30
C MET A 1 11.80 5.49 10.26
N ALA A 2 11.85 5.05 9.00
CA ALA A 2 10.97 5.58 7.97
C ALA A 2 9.52 5.24 8.34
N ASP A 3 8.60 6.20 8.22
CA ASP A 3 7.19 6.00 8.56
C ASP A 3 6.52 5.21 7.42
N LEU A 4 6.71 3.88 7.42
CA LEU A 4 6.13 2.98 6.41
C LEU A 4 4.59 2.99 6.41
N ASN A 5 3.99 3.46 7.50
CA ASN A 5 2.55 3.63 7.67
C ASN A 5 1.98 4.80 6.86
N ARG A 6 2.82 5.61 6.20
CA ARG A 6 2.38 6.72 5.36
C ARG A 6 3.03 6.72 3.99
N PHE A 7 2.22 6.93 2.96
CA PHE A 7 2.69 7.14 1.59
C PHE A 7 1.90 8.26 0.93
N ALA A 8 2.60 9.26 0.38
CA ALA A 8 2.00 10.40 -0.32
C ALA A 8 0.85 11.09 0.47
N GLY A 9 0.94 11.13 1.80
CA GLY A 9 -0.10 11.69 2.68
C GLY A 9 -1.22 10.71 3.07
N PHE A 10 -1.28 9.52 2.46
CA PHE A 10 -2.21 8.46 2.85
C PHE A 10 -1.68 7.68 4.05
N THR A 11 -2.55 7.43 5.03
CA THR A 11 -2.23 6.68 6.25
C THR A 11 -2.58 5.19 6.18
N SER A 12 -3.10 4.71 5.05
CA SER A 12 -3.37 3.30 4.80
C SER A 12 -3.46 3.04 3.28
N PRO A 13 -2.98 1.89 2.79
CA PRO A 13 -3.11 1.45 1.40
C PRO A 13 -4.58 1.44 0.93
N LEU A 14 -5.50 1.09 1.82
CA LEU A 14 -6.93 1.06 1.52
C LEU A 14 -7.51 2.47 1.26
N ARG A 15 -6.99 3.50 1.93
CA ARG A 15 -7.43 4.89 1.67
C ARG A 15 -6.99 5.35 0.29
N LEU A 16 -5.76 5.03 -0.10
CA LEU A 16 -5.25 5.31 -1.45
C LEU A 16 -6.11 4.62 -2.51
N ALA A 17 -6.45 3.33 -2.33
CA ALA A 17 -7.31 2.61 -3.28
C ALA A 17 -8.75 3.14 -3.36
N ARG A 18 -9.29 3.66 -2.24
CA ARG A 18 -10.65 4.23 -2.15
C ARG A 18 -10.73 5.71 -2.53
N ASP A 19 -9.60 6.36 -2.81
CA ASP A 19 -9.59 7.78 -3.12
C ASP A 19 -10.37 8.06 -4.42
N PRO A 20 -11.40 8.93 -4.41
CA PRO A 20 -12.21 9.19 -5.60
C PRO A 20 -11.53 10.13 -6.61
N TYR A 21 -10.44 10.80 -6.22
CA TYR A 21 -9.73 11.77 -7.06
C TYR A 21 -8.57 11.13 -7.84
N LEU A 22 -8.15 9.92 -7.47
CA LEU A 22 -7.14 9.15 -8.18
C LEU A 22 -7.74 8.23 -9.25
N SER A 23 -7.09 8.17 -10.41
CA SER A 23 -7.41 7.19 -11.44
C SER A 23 -7.01 5.78 -10.98
N ARG A 24 -7.59 4.75 -11.60
CA ARG A 24 -7.23 3.35 -11.29
C ARG A 24 -5.73 3.09 -11.48
N GLU A 25 -5.13 3.66 -12.52
CA GLU A 25 -3.70 3.55 -12.80
C GLU A 25 -2.84 4.21 -11.72
N ASP A 26 -3.19 5.44 -11.29
CA ASP A 26 -2.50 6.14 -10.20
C ASP A 26 -2.57 5.35 -8.89
N LYS A 27 -3.73 4.74 -8.61
CA LYS A 27 -3.92 3.88 -7.43
C LYS A 27 -3.02 2.66 -7.50
N MET A 28 -3.00 1.96 -8.62
CA MET A 28 -2.14 0.78 -8.80
C MET A 28 -0.66 1.13 -8.69
N SER A 29 -0.24 2.23 -9.33
CA SER A 29 1.14 2.74 -9.26
C SER A 29 1.54 3.12 -7.84
N GLY A 30 0.64 3.82 -7.13
CA GLY A 30 0.85 4.21 -5.73
C GLY A 30 0.97 3.00 -4.79
N LEU A 31 0.07 2.02 -4.90
CA LEU A 31 0.14 0.79 -4.13
C LEU A 31 1.41 -0.02 -4.44
N ALA A 32 1.81 -0.09 -5.70
CA ALA A 32 3.02 -0.81 -6.12
C ALA A 32 4.28 -0.16 -5.55
N THR A 33 4.35 1.17 -5.59
CA THR A 33 5.45 1.95 -5.02
C THR A 33 5.51 1.75 -3.50
N TRP A 34 4.36 1.82 -2.83
CA TRP A 34 4.27 1.59 -1.39
C TRP A 34 4.76 0.18 -1.03
N ARG A 35 4.32 -0.84 -1.76
CA ARG A 35 4.78 -2.22 -1.60
C ARG A 35 6.29 -2.33 -1.72
N SER A 36 6.88 -1.77 -2.77
CA SER A 36 8.33 -1.85 -2.97
C SER A 36 9.14 -1.13 -1.89
N MET A 37 8.61 -0.06 -1.30
CA MET A 37 9.24 0.55 -0.11
C MET A 37 9.17 -0.41 1.07
N VAL A 38 7.99 -0.93 1.36
CA VAL A 38 7.74 -1.84 2.49
C VAL A 38 8.64 -3.07 2.40
N GLU A 39 8.72 -3.70 1.23
CA GLU A 39 9.62 -4.83 0.95
C GLU A 39 11.11 -4.45 1.11
N ARG A 40 11.53 -3.25 0.68
CA ARG A 40 12.93 -2.79 0.82
C ARG A 40 13.34 -2.51 2.26
N PHE A 41 12.43 -2.00 3.08
CA PHE A 41 12.72 -1.69 4.48
C PHE A 41 12.63 -2.93 5.38
N CYS A 42 12.05 -4.02 4.90
CA CYS A 42 11.83 -5.25 5.67
C CYS A 42 12.96 -6.28 5.58
N ASP A 43 14.01 -6.06 4.79
CA ASP A 43 15.16 -7.00 4.69
C ASP A 43 15.83 -7.27 6.06
N HIS A 44 15.51 -6.49 7.09
CA HIS A 44 16.07 -6.60 8.44
C HIS A 44 15.06 -6.67 9.59
N ASP A 45 13.74 -6.56 9.36
CA ASP A 45 12.77 -6.33 10.44
C ASP A 45 11.48 -7.15 10.24
N ASP A 46 11.43 -8.36 10.80
CA ASP A 46 10.25 -9.26 10.83
C ASP A 46 9.11 -8.74 11.74
N SER A 47 8.86 -7.43 11.72
CA SER A 47 7.84 -6.80 12.55
C SER A 47 6.44 -7.15 12.06
N GLU A 48 5.54 -7.42 13.01
CA GLU A 48 4.11 -7.69 12.73
C GLU A 48 3.45 -6.55 11.92
N ASP A 49 3.90 -5.31 12.14
CA ASP A 49 3.46 -4.14 11.38
C ASP A 49 3.74 -4.26 9.88
N HIS A 50 4.89 -4.81 9.48
CA HIS A 50 5.22 -5.03 8.08
C HIS A 50 4.26 -6.03 7.43
N TRP A 51 4.07 -7.19 8.09
CA TRP A 51 3.15 -8.22 7.62
C TRP A 51 1.73 -7.69 7.46
N ARG A 52 1.27 -6.91 8.45
CA ARG A 52 -0.03 -6.24 8.39
C ARG A 52 -0.13 -5.28 7.22
N LEU A 53 0.88 -4.45 7.00
CA LEU A 53 0.88 -3.45 5.93
C LEU A 53 0.88 -4.11 4.54
N MET A 54 1.67 -5.17 4.35
CA MET A 54 1.69 -5.97 3.12
C MET A 54 0.32 -6.62 2.84
N GLN A 55 -0.34 -7.14 3.88
CA GLN A 55 -1.70 -7.68 3.76
C GLN A 55 -2.71 -6.60 3.36
N GLU A 56 -2.60 -5.38 3.91
CA GLU A 56 -3.46 -4.25 3.52
C GLU A 56 -3.23 -3.83 2.06
N ILE A 57 -1.99 -3.80 1.59
CA ILE A 57 -1.65 -3.49 0.19
C ILE A 57 -2.26 -4.55 -0.75
N ASN A 58 -2.11 -5.84 -0.43
CA ASN A 58 -2.67 -6.92 -1.25
C ASN A 58 -4.20 -6.82 -1.32
N ARG A 59 -4.87 -6.59 -0.18
CA ARG A 59 -6.32 -6.35 -0.16
C ARG A 59 -6.75 -5.15 -0.98
N ALA A 60 -5.95 -4.08 -0.98
CA ALA A 60 -6.20 -2.89 -1.79
C ALA A 60 -6.13 -3.22 -3.29
N PHE A 61 -5.15 -4.01 -3.71
CA PHE A 61 -5.05 -4.51 -5.09
C PHE A 61 -6.22 -5.41 -5.48
N GLU A 62 -6.60 -6.38 -4.63
CA GLU A 62 -7.76 -7.25 -4.87
C GLU A 62 -9.05 -6.43 -5.04
N GLY A 63 -9.25 -5.42 -4.21
CA GLY A 63 -10.39 -4.51 -4.30
C GLY A 63 -10.46 -3.75 -5.64
N LEU A 64 -9.31 -3.36 -6.20
CA LEU A 64 -9.21 -2.69 -7.51
C LEU A 64 -9.33 -3.67 -8.69
N GLY A 65 -9.04 -4.97 -8.47
CA GLY A 65 -9.18 -6.03 -9.46
C GLY A 65 -10.60 -6.58 -9.58
N ARG A 66 -11.38 -6.57 -8.49
CA ARG A 66 -12.74 -7.12 -8.43
C ARG A 66 -13.84 -6.24 -9.06
N THR A 67 -13.49 -5.04 -9.53
CA THR A 67 -14.42 -4.09 -10.14
C THR A 67 -14.53 -4.21 -11.67
N SER A 68 -14.10 -5.35 -12.23
CA SER A 68 -14.26 -5.72 -13.65
C SER A 68 -15.49 -6.59 -13.88
#